data_AF-A0A2S4LWI5-F1
#
_entry.id   AF-A0A2S4LWI5-F1
#
_cell.length_a   1.000
_cell.length_b   1.000
_cell.length_c   1.000
_cell.angle_alpha   90.00
_cell.angle_beta   90.00
_cell.angle_gamma   90.00
#
_symmetry.space_group_name_H-M   'P 1'
#
loop_
_entity.id
_entity.type
_entity.pdbx_description
1 polymer ?
#
loop_
_entity_poly.entity_id
_entity_poly.type
_entity_poly.pdbx_seq_one_letter_code
_entity_poly.pdbx_strand_id
1 'polypeptide(L)'
;MLPLCIADGIAVVPWSPLARGRLTRAREDTSSTAHAAADEVWKALCAKAQEADRMVVGRVGEIAEPRGILRAQAALAWPLHKKA
;
A
#
# COMPACT_ATOMS: atom_id res chain seq x y z
N MET A 1 -9.29 7.19 -16.09
CA MET A 1 -8.76 5.94 -16.67
C MET A 1 -9.66 4.75 -16.33
N LEU A 2 -9.93 4.42 -15.06
CA LEU A 2 -10.71 3.22 -14.70
C LEU A 2 -12.07 3.07 -15.43
N PRO A 3 -12.92 4.12 -15.58
CA PRO A 3 -14.18 3.96 -16.32
C PRO A 3 -14.02 3.57 -17.79
N LEU A 4 -12.94 4.02 -18.44
CA LEU A 4 -12.64 3.67 -19.82
C LEU A 4 -12.18 2.21 -19.93
N CYS A 5 -11.30 1.77 -19.01
CA CYS A 5 -10.86 0.38 -18.98
C CYS A 5 -12.05 -0.59 -18.81
N ILE A 6 -13.02 -0.22 -17.98
CA ILE A 6 -14.27 -0.98 -17.83
C ILE A 6 -15.07 -1.00 -19.13
N ALA A 7 -15.26 0.17 -19.77
CA ALA A 7 -16.05 0.29 -20.99
C ALA A 7 -15.47 -0.53 -22.16
N ASP A 8 -14.15 -0.61 -22.25
CA ASP A 8 -13.44 -1.24 -23.37
C ASP A 8 -12.95 -2.68 -23.05
N GLY A 9 -13.25 -3.21 -21.86
CA GLY A 9 -12.84 -4.55 -21.44
C GLY A 9 -11.32 -4.72 -21.23
N ILE A 10 -10.64 -3.64 -20.82
CA ILE A 10 -9.18 -3.62 -20.59
C ILE A 10 -8.88 -3.96 -19.13
N ALA A 11 -8.07 -5.00 -18.91
CA ALA A 11 -7.63 -5.39 -17.58
C ALA A 11 -6.73 -4.33 -16.92
N VAL A 12 -6.90 -4.13 -15.61
CA VAL A 12 -6.10 -3.20 -14.80
C VAL A 12 -5.27 -3.97 -13.79
N VAL A 13 -3.95 -3.76 -13.83
CA VAL A 13 -3.02 -4.26 -12.81
C VAL A 13 -2.55 -3.07 -11.95
N PRO A 14 -2.96 -2.97 -10.68
CA PRO A 14 -2.57 -1.86 -9.83
C PRO A 14 -1.06 -1.91 -9.57
N TRP A 15 -0.38 -0.80 -9.86
CA TRP A 15 1.04 -0.67 -9.57
C TRP A 15 1.29 -0.53 -8.07
N SER A 16 2.26 -1.27 -7.54
CA SER A 16 2.72 -1.20 -6.14
C SER A 16 1.57 -1.15 -5.11
N PRO A 17 0.63 -2.11 -5.10
CA PRO A 17 -0.57 -2.04 -4.25
C PRO A 17 -0.28 -2.10 -2.74
N LEU A 18 0.97 -2.43 -2.37
CA LEU A 18 1.47 -2.47 -0.99
C LEU A 18 2.49 -1.37 -0.68
N ALA A 19 2.63 -0.36 -1.54
CA ALA A 19 3.57 0.75 -1.36
C ALA A 19 5.01 0.29 -1.06
N ARG A 20 5.54 -0.59 -1.92
CA ARG A 20 6.86 -1.26 -1.76
C ARG A 20 7.02 -2.02 -0.43
N GLY A 21 5.93 -2.61 0.07
CA GLY A 21 5.91 -3.34 1.34
C GLY A 21 5.81 -2.45 2.58
N ARG A 22 5.50 -1.16 2.43
CA ARG A 22 5.28 -0.26 3.58
C ARG A 22 3.98 -0.60 4.32
N LEU A 23 2.95 -1.05 3.61
CA LEU A 23 1.65 -1.41 4.23
C LEU A 23 1.66 -2.75 4.95
N THR A 24 2.76 -3.51 4.93
CA THR A 24 2.80 -4.88 5.48
C THR A 24 3.42 -4.97 6.86
N ARG A 25 3.97 -3.87 7.40
CA ARG A 25 4.75 -3.84 8.64
C ARG A 25 4.38 -2.66 9.54
N ALA A 26 4.69 -2.78 10.83
CA ALA A 26 4.53 -1.69 11.78
C ALA A 26 5.56 -0.58 11.49
N ARG A 27 5.27 0.63 11.98
CA ARG A 27 6.02 1.87 11.67
C ARG A 27 7.52 1.74 11.91
N GLU A 28 7.89 1.01 12.96
CA GLU A 28 9.25 0.88 13.50
C GLU A 28 10.17 0.06 12.57
N ASP A 29 9.59 -0.78 11.73
CA ASP A 29 10.32 -1.67 10.83
C ASP A 29 10.60 -1.07 9.44
N THR A 30 10.08 0.13 9.12
CA THR A 30 10.04 0.60 7.72
C THR A 30 11.43 0.91 7.14
N SER A 31 12.38 1.33 7.97
CA SER A 31 13.74 1.72 7.56
C SER A 31 14.79 0.62 7.75
N SER A 32 14.42 -0.60 8.15
CA SER A 32 15.40 -1.64 8.54
C SER A 32 15.95 -2.48 7.37
N THR A 33 15.39 -2.35 6.16
CA THR A 33 15.75 -3.21 5.02
C THR A 33 16.71 -2.53 4.05
N ALA A 34 17.68 -3.28 3.51
CA ALA A 34 18.61 -2.79 2.48
C ALA A 34 17.90 -2.18 1.26
N HIS A 35 16.76 -2.74 0.84
CA HIS A 35 15.98 -2.20 -0.28
C HIS A 35 15.45 -0.79 0.01
N ALA A 36 14.80 -0.59 1.17
CA ALA A 36 14.28 0.73 1.56
C ALA A 36 15.41 1.76 1.75
N ALA A 37 16.60 1.32 2.19
CA ALA A 37 17.76 2.18 2.33
C ALA A 37 18.32 2.67 0.97
N ALA A 38 18.26 1.85 -0.08
CA ALA A 38 18.80 2.17 -1.40
C ALA A 38 17.80 2.88 -2.34
N ASP A 39 16.51 2.88 -2.02
CA ASP A 39 15.45 3.38 -2.91
C ASP A 39 15.25 4.89 -2.83
N GLU A 40 16.17 5.65 -3.44
CA GLU A 40 16.14 7.13 -3.45
C GLU A 40 14.90 7.70 -4.16
N VAL A 41 14.41 7.00 -5.20
CA VAL A 41 13.21 7.42 -5.93
C VAL A 41 11.98 7.38 -5.02
N TRP A 42 11.83 6.30 -4.25
CA TRP A 42 10.72 6.18 -3.31
C TRP A 42 10.80 7.22 -2.17
N LYS A 43 12.01 7.48 -1.65
CA LYS A 43 12.22 8.52 -0.63
C LYS A 43 11.78 9.90 -1.14
N ALA A 44 12.17 10.25 -2.37
CA ALA A 44 11.79 11.52 -2.99
C ALA A 44 10.27 11.64 -3.20
N LEU A 45 9.62 10.57 -3.71
CA LEU A 45 8.18 10.52 -3.93
C LEU A 45 7.37 10.68 -2.64
N CYS A 46 7.79 10.04 -1.55
CA CYS A 46 7.07 10.03 -0.28
C CYS A 46 7.46 11.16 0.69
N ALA A 47 8.45 11.99 0.35
CA ALA A 47 9.01 12.99 1.26
C ALA A 47 7.95 13.93 1.86
N LYS A 48 6.93 14.31 1.08
CA LYS A 48 5.88 15.25 1.50
C LYS A 48 4.70 14.60 2.22
N ALA A 49 4.55 13.28 2.15
CA ALA A 49 3.37 12.56 2.62
C ALA A 49 3.63 11.72 3.89
N GLN A 50 4.80 11.86 4.51
CA GLN A 50 5.24 10.96 5.58
C GLN A 50 4.24 10.81 6.73
N GLU A 51 3.61 11.91 7.18
CA GLU A 51 2.66 11.85 8.29
C GLU A 51 1.32 11.22 7.88
N ALA A 52 0.81 11.57 6.69
CA ALA A 52 -0.39 10.94 6.14
C ALA A 52 -0.17 9.43 5.94
N ASP A 53 0.99 9.04 5.39
CA ASP A 53 1.36 7.64 5.21
C ASP A 53 1.41 6.88 6.54
N ARG A 54 1.88 7.52 7.62
CA ARG A 54 1.90 6.92 8.96
C ARG A 54 0.50 6.65 9.47
N MET A 55 -0.42 7.59 9.31
CA MET A 55 -1.82 7.41 9.70
C MET A 55 -2.47 6.25 8.93
N VAL A 56 -2.22 6.15 7.62
CA VAL A 56 -2.75 5.07 6.79
C VAL A 56 -2.18 3.72 7.21
N VAL A 57 -0.86 3.60 7.41
CA VAL A 57 -0.22 2.36 7.89
C VAL A 57 -0.79 1.93 9.25
N GLY A 58 -0.98 2.89 10.16
CA GLY A 58 -1.61 2.65 11.47
C GLY A 58 -3.02 2.08 11.31
N ARG A 59 -3.85 2.72 10.48
CA ARG A 59 -5.23 2.29 10.21
C ARG A 59 -5.30 0.89 9.61
N VAL A 60 -4.38 0.52 8.72
CA VAL A 60 -4.31 -0.85 8.18
C VAL A 60 -4.04 -1.85 9.31
N GLY A 61 -3.18 -1.50 10.27
CA GLY A 61 -2.96 -2.28 11.49
C GLY A 61 -4.22 -2.46 12.32
N GLU A 62 -4.91 -1.36 12.64
CA GLU A 62 -6.17 -1.36 13.41
C GLU A 62 -7.27 -2.22 12.76
N ILE A 63 -7.27 -2.33 11.43
CA ILE A 63 -8.22 -3.17 10.70
C ILE A 63 -7.80 -4.65 10.78
N ALA A 64 -6.50 -4.92 10.64
CA ALA A 64 -5.96 -6.27 10.54
C ALA A 64 -5.95 -7.02 11.88
N GLU A 65 -5.55 -6.34 12.95
CA GLU A 65 -5.36 -6.91 14.30
C GLU A 65 -6.61 -7.59 14.88
N PRO A 66 -7.78 -6.92 15.00
CA PRO A 66 -8.97 -7.57 15.56
C PRO A 66 -9.53 -8.69 14.67
N ARG A 67 -9.09 -8.78 13.42
CA ARG A 67 -9.50 -9.82 12.47
C ARG A 67 -8.52 -10.99 12.40
N GLY A 68 -7.36 -10.89 13.04
CA GLY A 68 -6.32 -11.93 12.99
C GLY A 68 -5.74 -12.16 11.60
N ILE A 69 -5.77 -11.16 10.72
CA ILE A 69 -5.26 -11.26 9.34
C ILE A 69 -3.96 -10.48 9.16
N LEU A 70 -3.22 -10.78 8.09
CA LEU A 70 -2.03 -10.03 7.74
C LEU A 70 -2.40 -8.61 7.29
N ARG A 71 -1.61 -7.61 7.68
CA ARG A 71 -1.72 -6.23 7.16
C ARG A 71 -1.73 -6.17 5.63
N ALA A 72 -0.94 -7.05 4.99
CA ALA A 72 -0.93 -7.20 3.52
C ALA A 72 -2.29 -7.62 2.95
N GLN A 73 -3.00 -8.55 3.61
CA GLN A 73 -4.32 -8.99 3.17
C GLN A 73 -5.34 -7.85 3.33
N ALA A 74 -5.31 -7.14 4.46
CA ALA A 74 -6.16 -5.98 4.69
C ALA A 74 -5.92 -4.88 3.63
N ALA A 75 -4.65 -4.57 3.32
CA ALA A 75 -4.28 -3.58 2.33
C ALA A 75 -4.68 -3.98 0.90
N LEU A 76 -4.45 -5.24 0.50
CA LEU A 76 -4.81 -5.75 -0.83
C LEU A 76 -6.32 -5.89 -1.04
N ALA A 77 -7.09 -6.18 0.01
CA ALA A 77 -8.54 -6.27 -0.09
C ALA A 77 -9.16 -4.95 -0.59
N TRP A 78 -8.56 -3.80 -0.28
CA TRP A 78 -9.08 -2.49 -0.69
C TRP A 78 -9.11 -2.27 -2.22
N PRO A 79 -8.00 -2.41 -2.97
CA PRO A 79 -8.03 -2.33 -4.43
C PRO A 79 -8.72 -3.52 -5.07
N LEU A 80 -8.60 -4.74 -4.51
CA LEU A 80 -9.16 -5.95 -5.12
C LEU A 80 -10.70 -6.04 -5.01
N HIS A 81 -11.32 -5.35 -4.06
CA HIS A 81 -12.78 -5.30 -4.00
C HIS A 81 -13.40 -4.40 -5.09
N LYS A 82 -12.59 -3.55 -5.75
CA LYS A 82 -13.11 -2.61 -6.76
C LYS A 82 -13.56 -3.40 -7.99
N LYS A 83 -14.61 -2.90 -8.65
CA LYS A 83 -15.07 -3.50 -9.91
C LYS A 83 -13.94 -3.41 -10.94
N ALA A 84 -13.67 -4.54 -11.59
CA ALA A 84 -12.80 -4.62 -12.77
C ALA A 84 -13.44 -3.88 -13.94
#